data_AF-A0A958C5A4-F1
#
_entry.id   AF-A0A958C5A4-F1
#
_cell.length_a   1.000
_cell.length_b   1.000
_cell.length_c   1.000
_cell.angle_alpha   90.00
_cell.angle_beta   90.00
_cell.angle_gamma   90.00
#
_symmetry.space_group_name_H-M   'P 1'
#
loop_
_entity.id
_entity.type
_entity.pdbx_description
1 polymer ?
#
loop_
_entity_poly.entity_id
_entity_poly.type
_entity_poly.pdbx_seq_one_letter_code
_entity_poly.pdbx_strand_id
1 'polypeptide(L)'
;MKTYTFHVSIPGTGRVWRKIEVAEGQTLDDLHWAIQEAFDFDGDHLYSFFMSGKAWDRSSEYSLPEDAFEVDSPDETETIDPDEEYDD
;
A
#
# COMPACT_ATOMS: atom_id res chain seq x y z
N MET A 1 -10.83 22.11 -13.14
CA MET A 1 -10.04 21.06 -12.48
C MET A 1 -10.25 21.20 -10.99
N LYS A 2 -10.79 20.18 -10.32
CA LYS A 2 -11.00 20.19 -8.87
C LYS A 2 -9.80 19.56 -8.15
N THR A 3 -9.59 20.03 -6.92
CA THR A 3 -8.59 19.49 -5.99
C THR A 3 -9.29 19.14 -4.69
N TYR A 4 -8.96 17.99 -4.14
CA TYR A 4 -9.44 17.49 -2.85
C TYR A 4 -8.33 17.58 -1.83
N THR A 5 -8.61 18.15 -0.65
CA THR A 5 -7.65 18.21 0.46
C THR A 5 -8.02 17.17 1.51
N PHE A 6 -7.13 16.21 1.73
CA PHE A 6 -7.24 15.20 2.78
C PHE A 6 -6.45 15.63 4.02
N HIS A 7 -7.07 15.50 5.18
CA HIS A 7 -6.36 15.63 6.46
C HIS A 7 -6.08 14.23 7.00
N VAL A 8 -4.81 13.82 7.00
CA VAL A 8 -4.37 12.47 7.39
C VAL A 8 -3.67 12.56 8.74
N SER A 9 -4.06 11.70 9.69
CA SER A 9 -3.50 11.66 11.05
C SER A 9 -3.30 10.23 11.52
N ILE A 10 -2.21 9.98 12.24
CA ILE A 10 -1.92 8.66 12.81
C ILE A 10 -2.63 8.53 14.17
N PRO A 11 -3.54 7.56 14.35
CA PRO A 11 -4.23 7.33 15.62
C PRO A 11 -3.24 7.18 16.78
N GLY A 12 -3.57 7.76 17.95
CA GLY A 12 -2.74 7.68 19.15
C GLY A 12 -1.57 8.65 19.23
N THR A 13 -1.16 9.30 18.12
CA THR A 13 -0.05 10.27 18.13
C THR A 13 -0.47 11.69 18.50
N GLY A 14 -1.71 12.07 18.18
CA GLY A 14 -2.36 13.35 18.54
C GLY A 14 -1.76 14.63 17.95
N ARG A 15 -0.51 14.60 17.46
CA ARG A 15 0.22 15.78 16.96
C ARG A 15 0.80 15.58 15.56
N VAL A 16 0.81 14.36 15.04
CA VAL A 16 1.42 14.02 13.76
C VAL A 16 0.31 13.88 12.71
N TRP A 17 0.26 14.86 11.81
CA TRP A 17 -0.71 14.91 10.72
C TRP A 17 -0.12 15.57 9.46
N ARG A 18 -0.77 15.36 8.32
CA ARG A 18 -0.45 15.96 7.03
C ARG A 18 -1.72 16.43 6.32
N LYS A 19 -1.61 17.51 5.56
CA LYS A 19 -2.61 17.88 4.56
C LYS A 19 -2.06 17.49 3.20
N ILE A 20 -2.81 16.70 2.47
CA ILE A 20 -2.44 16.17 1.16
C ILE A 20 -3.48 16.66 0.16
N GLU A 21 -3.03 17.28 -0.91
CA GLU A 21 -3.88 17.71 -2.02
C GLU A 21 -3.82 16.67 -3.15
N VAL A 22 -4.99 16.30 -3.66
CA VAL A 22 -5.13 15.30 -4.72
C VAL A 22 -6.02 15.89 -5.81
N ALA A 23 -5.59 15.82 -7.06
CA ALA A 23 -6.38 16.27 -8.21
C ALA A 23 -7.53 15.30 -8.51
N GLU A 24 -8.62 15.79 -9.11
CA GLU A 24 -9.81 14.96 -9.38
C GLU A 24 -9.61 13.74 -10.29
N GLY A 25 -8.49 13.69 -11.02
CA GLY A 25 -8.13 12.56 -11.88
C GLY A 25 -7.17 11.55 -11.24
N GLN A 26 -6.67 11.82 -10.03
CA GLN A 26 -5.78 10.91 -9.31
C GLN A 26 -6.59 9.83 -8.56
N THR A 27 -5.98 8.67 -8.42
CA THR A 27 -6.55 7.46 -7.83
C THR A 27 -6.29 7.37 -6.33
N LEU A 28 -6.85 6.33 -5.68
CA LEU A 28 -6.52 6.02 -4.28
C LEU A 28 -5.11 5.45 -4.12
N ASP A 29 -4.53 4.87 -5.18
CA ASP A 29 -3.12 4.46 -5.21
C ASP A 29 -2.20 5.69 -5.18
N ASP A 30 -2.52 6.73 -5.97
CA ASP A 30 -1.81 8.01 -5.89
C ASP A 30 -1.89 8.63 -4.48
N LEU A 31 -3.06 8.55 -3.84
CA LEU A 31 -3.21 9.00 -2.45
C LEU A 31 -2.41 8.14 -1.47
N HIS A 32 -2.33 6.82 -1.68
CA HIS A 32 -1.49 5.93 -0.88
C HIS A 32 -0.03 6.36 -0.94
N TRP A 33 0.53 6.54 -2.15
CA TRP A 33 1.93 6.97 -2.31
C TRP A 33 2.20 8.36 -1.74
N ALA A 34 1.24 9.30 -1.88
CA ALA A 34 1.35 10.61 -1.25
C ALA A 34 1.36 10.53 0.29
N ILE A 35 0.64 9.57 0.90
CA ILE A 35 0.70 9.31 2.33
C ILE A 35 2.07 8.72 2.70
N GLN A 36 2.56 7.72 1.95
CA GLN A 36 3.89 7.12 2.19
C GLN A 36 4.98 8.20 2.22
N GLU A 37 5.04 9.05 1.19
CA GLU A 37 6.01 10.14 1.10
C GLU A 37 5.86 11.15 2.25
N ALA A 38 4.63 11.57 2.56
CA ALA A 38 4.42 12.63 3.56
C ALA A 38 4.79 12.19 4.99
N PHE A 39 4.75 10.89 5.28
CA PHE A 39 5.12 10.32 6.57
C PHE A 39 6.47 9.60 6.59
N ASP A 40 7.19 9.54 5.46
CA ASP A 40 8.48 8.85 5.30
C ASP A 40 8.37 7.34 5.64
N PHE A 41 7.36 6.69 5.06
CA PHE A 41 7.16 5.23 5.15
C PHE A 41 7.84 4.50 3.99
N ASP A 42 8.13 3.21 4.20
CA ASP A 42 8.92 2.37 3.29
C ASP A 42 8.16 1.82 2.08
N GLY A 43 6.83 1.62 2.19
CA GLY A 43 6.04 1.02 1.11
C GLY A 43 6.00 -0.49 1.11
N ASP A 44 6.50 -1.14 2.18
CA ASP A 44 6.72 -2.58 2.20
C ASP A 44 5.49 -3.40 2.65
N HIS A 45 4.34 -2.73 2.85
CA HIS A 45 3.13 -3.36 3.37
C HIS A 45 1.91 -3.06 2.50
N LEU A 46 0.95 -3.99 2.51
CA LEU A 46 -0.36 -3.83 1.86
C LEU A 46 -1.17 -2.68 2.47
N TYR A 47 -2.00 -2.05 1.66
CA TYR A 47 -2.89 -0.96 2.11
C TYR A 47 -4.35 -1.18 1.68
N SER A 48 -5.26 -0.56 2.44
CA SER A 48 -6.70 -0.48 2.15
C SER A 48 -7.31 0.83 2.66
N PHE A 49 -8.28 1.36 1.93
CA PHE A 49 -9.16 2.47 2.34
C PHE A 49 -10.59 1.96 2.57
N PHE A 50 -11.22 2.37 3.68
CA PHE A 50 -12.60 1.97 4.03
C PHE A 50 -13.54 3.18 4.04
N MET A 51 -14.44 3.25 3.07
CA MET A 51 -15.27 4.45 2.86
C MET A 51 -16.42 4.58 3.85
N SER A 52 -16.75 3.52 4.60
CA SER A 52 -17.78 3.57 5.65
C SER A 52 -17.30 4.20 6.96
N GLY A 53 -16.01 4.54 7.07
CA GLY A 53 -15.38 5.00 8.31
C GLY A 53 -15.22 3.90 9.37
N LYS A 54 -15.47 2.63 9.02
CA LYS A 54 -15.26 1.47 9.88
C LYS A 54 -14.09 0.66 9.33
N ALA A 55 -13.07 0.45 10.15
CA ALA A 55 -11.95 -0.41 9.78
C ALA A 55 -12.44 -1.84 9.47
N TRP A 56 -11.88 -2.44 8.43
CA TRP A 56 -12.15 -3.83 8.00
C TRP A 56 -13.56 -4.10 7.45
N ASP A 57 -14.34 -3.06 7.14
CA ASP A 57 -15.61 -3.21 6.43
C ASP A 57 -15.38 -3.51 4.94
N ARG A 58 -15.26 -4.81 4.63
CA ARG A 58 -15.05 -5.37 3.28
C ARG A 58 -16.03 -4.84 2.24
N SER A 59 -17.25 -4.45 2.63
CA SER A 59 -18.25 -3.93 1.68
C SER A 59 -17.92 -2.53 1.15
N SER A 60 -17.00 -1.83 1.80
CA SER A 60 -16.58 -0.46 1.48
C SER A 60 -15.08 -0.33 1.24
N GLU A 61 -14.39 -1.47 1.12
CA GLU A 61 -12.94 -1.56 1.00
C GLU A 61 -12.46 -1.26 -0.43
N TYR A 62 -11.41 -0.46 -0.52
CA TYR A 62 -10.57 -0.27 -1.70
C TYR A 62 -9.14 -0.62 -1.30
N SER A 63 -8.65 -1.79 -1.70
CA SER A 63 -7.32 -2.30 -1.36
C SER A 63 -6.32 -2.06 -2.48
N LEU A 64 -5.07 -2.48 -2.27
CA LEU A 64 -4.10 -2.59 -3.36
C LEU A 64 -4.70 -3.30 -4.59
N PRO A 65 -4.27 -2.93 -5.82
CA PRO A 65 -4.65 -3.65 -7.03
C PRO A 65 -4.20 -5.12 -6.99
N GLU A 66 -5.03 -6.02 -7.51
CA GLU A 66 -4.72 -7.47 -7.57
C GLU A 66 -3.43 -7.74 -8.36
N ASP A 67 -3.19 -6.96 -9.41
CA ASP A 67 -2.02 -7.10 -10.30
C ASP A 67 -0.81 -6.27 -9.82
N ALA A 68 -0.84 -5.68 -8.63
CA ALA A 68 0.29 -4.89 -8.12
C ALA A 68 1.53 -5.75 -7.82
N PHE A 69 1.34 -7.06 -7.67
CA PHE A 69 2.41 -8.04 -7.64
C PHE A 69 2.35 -8.84 -8.95
N GLU A 70 2.74 -8.21 -10.07
CA GLU A 70 3.20 -9.02 -11.19
C GLU A 70 4.39 -9.82 -10.68
N VAL A 71 4.14 -11.09 -10.39
CA VAL A 71 5.19 -12.07 -10.14
C VAL A 71 6.04 -12.01 -11.39
N ASP A 72 7.26 -11.48 -11.26
CA ASP A 72 8.21 -11.56 -12.36
C ASP A 72 8.23 -13.03 -12.78
N SER A 73 8.16 -13.21 -14.10
CA SER A 73 8.17 -14.46 -14.87
C SER A 73 8.78 -15.63 -14.10
N PRO A 74 8.24 -16.86 -14.20
CA PRO A 74 8.62 -17.99 -13.35
C PRO A 74 10.14 -18.05 -13.19
N ASP A 75 10.62 -17.67 -12.00
CA ASP A 75 12.00 -17.89 -11.59
C ASP A 75 12.25 -19.38 -11.82
N GLU A 76 13.32 -19.67 -12.55
CA GLU A 76 13.70 -21.02 -12.94
C GLU A 76 13.51 -21.92 -11.73
N THR A 77 12.79 -23.03 -11.90
CA THR A 77 12.75 -24.09 -10.90
C THR A 77 14.17 -24.22 -10.35
N GLU A 78 14.39 -23.93 -9.06
CA GLU A 78 15.62 -24.33 -8.41
C GLU A 78 15.73 -25.82 -8.69
N THR A 79 16.58 -26.17 -9.64
CA THR A 79 16.96 -27.55 -9.86
C THR A 79 17.73 -27.87 -8.60
N ILE A 80 17.02 -28.42 -7.63
CA ILE A 80 17.61 -29.02 -6.43
C ILE A 80 18.73 -29.89 -6.96
N ASP A 81 19.98 -29.47 -6.73
CA ASP A 81 21.13 -30.28 -7.07
C ASP A 81 21.04 -31.50 -6.15
N PRO A 82 20.79 -32.71 -6.70
CA PRO A 82 20.61 -33.90 -5.87
C PRO A 82 21.87 -34.24 -5.06
N ASP A 83 23.01 -33.61 -5.36
CA ASP A 83 24.28 -33.78 -4.68
C ASP A 83 24.62 -32.61 -3.71
N GLU A 84 23.70 -31.68 -3.43
CA GLU A 84 23.92 -30.63 -2.44
C GLU A 84 23.87 -31.21 -1.01
N GLU A 85 25.04 -31.46 -0.44
CA GLU A 85 25.23 -31.93 0.93
C GLU A 85 25.00 -30.76 1.91
N TYR A 86 23.91 -30.83 2.68
CA TYR A 86 23.64 -29.88 3.75
C TYR A 86 24.38 -30.31 5.02
N ASP A 87 25.34 -29.50 5.47
CA ASP A 87 25.98 -29.66 6.78
C ASP A 87 24.96 -29.30 7.90
N ASP A 88 24.64 -30.28 8.77
CA ASP A 88 23.79 -30.16 9.98
C ASP A 88 24.47 -29.38 11.13
#